data_AF-A0A5J4EB26-F1
#
_entry.id   AF-A0A5J4EB26-F1
#
_cell.length_a   1.000
_cell.length_b   1.000
_cell.length_c   1.000
_cell.angle_alpha   90.00
_cell.angle_beta   90.00
_cell.angle_gamma   90.00
#
_symmetry.space_group_name_H-M   'P 1'
#
loop_
_entity.id
_entity.type
_entity.pdbx_description
1 polymer ?
#
loop_
_entity_poly.entity_id
_entity_poly.type
_entity_poly.pdbx_seq_one_letter_code
_entity_poly.pdbx_strand_id
1 'polypeptide(L)' 'MTEKQSAGIADPTCPSCEVRGMDKIVSQPSSETAKKGQPWFFVAQCTDCGHVYGVFAKHIFGPPGGPQLVVKERGN' A
#
# COMPACT_ATOMS: atom_id res chain seq x y z
N MET A 1 4.00 26.96 -21.37
CA MET A 1 2.72 26.94 -20.65
C MET A 1 2.39 25.49 -20.38
N THR A 2 2.85 24.92 -19.27
CA THR A 2 2.57 23.52 -18.91
C THR A 2 1.42 23.53 -17.93
N GLU A 3 0.25 23.12 -18.40
CA GLU A 3 -0.97 22.94 -17.61
C GLU A 3 -0.71 21.90 -16.51
N LYS A 4 -0.65 22.37 -15.25
CA LYS A 4 -0.75 21.50 -14.08
C LYS A 4 -2.19 21.00 -14.01
N GLN A 5 -2.40 19.77 -14.46
CA GLN A 5 -3.70 19.11 -14.43
C GLN A 5 -4.30 19.06 -13.02
N SER A 6 -5.45 19.73 -12.91
CA SER A 6 -6.67 19.38 -12.18
C SER A 6 -6.51 18.75 -10.78
N ALA A 7 -6.50 19.62 -9.77
CA ALA A 7 -6.75 19.28 -8.38
C ALA A 7 -8.24 18.95 -8.16
N GLY A 8 -8.70 17.80 -8.62
CA GLY A 8 -9.71 17.04 -7.89
C GLY A 8 -9.04 16.34 -6.72
N ILE A 9 -8.44 17.09 -5.79
CA ILE A 9 -7.79 16.53 -4.61
C ILE A 9 -8.92 15.99 -3.76
N ALA A 10 -9.10 14.66 -3.77
CA ALA A 10 -9.81 14.00 -2.70
C ALA A 10 -9.17 14.49 -1.39
N ASP A 11 -9.96 15.05 -0.48
CA ASP A 11 -9.51 15.44 0.86
C ASP A 11 -9.92 14.31 1.82
N PRO A 12 -9.17 13.20 1.89
CA PRO A 12 -9.55 12.07 2.70
C PRO A 12 -9.53 12.48 4.17
N THR A 13 -10.62 12.18 4.86
CA THR A 13 -10.67 12.28 6.32
C THR A 13 -10.39 10.90 6.89
N CYS A 14 -9.46 10.81 7.84
CA CYS A 14 -9.20 9.56 8.54
C CYS A 14 -10.38 9.21 9.46
N PRO A 15 -10.99 8.01 9.34
CA PRO A 15 -12.14 7.65 10.18
C PRO A 15 -11.77 7.40 11.65
N SER A 16 -10.47 7.25 11.97
CA SER A 16 -10.01 6.92 13.32
C SER A 16 -9.55 8.11 14.15
N CYS A 17 -9.01 9.16 13.51
CA CYS A 17 -8.50 10.34 14.21
C CYS A 17 -8.97 11.66 13.60
N GLU A 18 -9.85 11.60 12.59
CA GLU A 18 -10.49 12.75 11.94
C GLU A 18 -9.52 13.74 11.25
N VAL A 19 -8.23 13.39 11.16
CA VAL A 19 -7.26 14.20 10.43
C VAL A 19 -7.61 14.22 8.94
N ARG A 20 -7.46 15.40 8.33
CA ARG A 20 -7.75 15.65 6.91
C ARG A 20 -6.49 15.89 6.11
N GLY A 21 -6.54 15.54 4.84
CA GLY A 21 -5.50 15.82 3.86
C GLY A 21 -4.85 14.57 3.28
N MET A 22 -4.52 14.64 2.00
CA MET A 22 -3.78 13.58 1.30
C MET A 22 -2.39 13.34 1.90
N ASP A 23 -1.74 14.38 2.43
CA ASP A 23 -0.40 14.28 3.03
C ASP A 23 -0.37 13.41 4.29
N LYS A 24 -1.55 13.13 4.87
CA LYS A 24 -1.70 12.29 6.05
C LYS A 24 -1.86 10.81 5.73
N ILE A 25 -2.11 10.47 4.47
CA ILE A 25 -2.26 9.09 4.02
C ILE A 25 -1.00 8.70 3.25
N VAL A 26 -0.10 7.95 3.90
CA VAL A 26 1.19 7.57 3.32
C VAL A 26 1.23 6.09 2.98
N SER A 27 2.01 5.75 1.96
CA SER A 27 2.38 4.36 1.67
C SER A 27 3.73 4.03 2.29
N GLN A 28 3.78 3.02 3.14
CA GLN A 28 5.01 2.52 3.76
C GLN A 28 5.42 1.17 3.16
N PRO A 29 6.68 1.00 2.74
CA PRO A 29 7.16 -0.29 2.23
C PRO A 29 7.31 -1.32 3.35
N SER A 30 7.09 -2.60 3.03
CA SER A 30 7.44 -3.70 3.95
C SER A 30 8.94 -3.75 4.22
N SER A 31 9.31 -4.13 5.44
CA SER A 31 10.71 -4.40 5.81
C SER A 31 11.27 -5.58 5.00
N GLU A 32 10.42 -6.56 4.70
CA GLU A 32 10.73 -7.72 3.90
C GLU A 32 10.84 -7.31 2.43
N THR A 33 11.97 -7.69 1.83
CA THR A 33 12.28 -7.38 0.45
C THR A 33 12.49 -8.65 -0.36
N ALA A 34 12.10 -8.61 -1.63
CA ALA A 34 12.44 -9.61 -2.62
C ALA A 34 13.96 -9.60 -2.85
N LYS A 35 14.47 -10.64 -3.52
CA LYS A 35 15.90 -10.83 -3.85
C LYS A 35 16.60 -9.63 -4.51
N LYS A 36 15.84 -8.69 -5.08
CA LYS A 36 16.33 -7.46 -5.73
C LYS A 36 16.16 -6.18 -4.87
N GLY A 37 15.95 -6.32 -3.56
CA GLY A 37 15.80 -5.20 -2.62
C GLY A 37 14.48 -4.43 -2.76
N GLN A 38 13.48 -5.03 -3.41
CA GLN A 38 12.16 -4.41 -3.60
C GLN A 38 11.22 -4.89 -2.49
N PRO A 39 10.48 -4.00 -1.80
CA PRO A 39 9.52 -4.41 -0.78
C PRO A 39 8.46 -5.35 -1.37
N TRP A 40 8.04 -6.35 -0.60
CA TRP A 40 6.99 -7.29 -1.01
C TRP A 40 5.63 -6.61 -1.17
N PHE A 41 5.31 -5.69 -0.28
CA PHE A 41 4.07 -4.94 -0.31
C PHE A 41 4.25 -3.53 0.27
N PHE A 42 3.26 -2.69 0.04
CA PHE A 42 3.13 -1.37 0.63
C PHE A 42 1.87 -1.34 1.48
N VAL A 43 1.93 -0.67 2.63
CA VAL A 43 0.79 -0.44 3.50
C VAL A 43 0.39 1.03 3.35
N ALA A 44 -0.85 1.31 2.97
CA ALA A 44 -1.39 2.66 3.07
C ALA A 44 -1.98 2.88 4.45
N GLN A 45 -1.46 3.87 5.17
CA GLN A 45 -1.89 4.17 6.52
C GLN A 45 -1.92 5.67 6.81
N CYS A 46 -2.69 6.04 7.84
CA CYS A 46 -2.65 7.36 8.43
C CYS A 46 -1.34 7.57 9.18
N THR A 47 -0.65 8.69 8.95
CA THR A 47 0.60 9.03 9.68
C THR A 47 0.38 9.33 11.15
N ASP A 48 -0.78 9.87 11.51
CA ASP A 48 -1.02 10.40 12.86
C ASP A 48 -1.51 9.32 13.82
N CYS A 49 -2.38 8.40 13.37
CA CYS A 49 -2.93 7.34 14.22
C CYS A 49 -2.60 5.92 13.79
N GLY A 50 -1.98 5.73 12.61
CA GLY A 50 -1.65 4.39 12.10
C GLY A 50 -2.83 3.60 11.53
N HIS A 51 -4.00 4.21 11.34
CA HIS A 51 -5.14 3.53 10.70
C HIS A 51 -4.77 3.03 9.29
N VAL A 52 -4.89 1.72 9.07
CA VAL A 52 -4.53 1.07 7.80
C VAL A 52 -5.74 1.07 6.85
N TYR A 53 -5.57 1.68 5.68
CA TYR A 53 -6.58 1.72 4.62
C TYR A 53 -6.50 0.49 3.71
N GLY A 54 -5.32 -0.09 3.59
CA GLY A 54 -5.11 -1.27 2.76
C GLY A 54 -3.65 -1.64 2.61
N VAL A 55 -3.45 -2.85 2.09
CA VAL A 55 -2.14 -3.39 1.76
C VAL A 55 -2.11 -3.66 0.26
N PHE A 56 -1.17 -3.01 -0.42
CA PHE A 56 -0.98 -3.11 -1.86
C PHE A 56 0.27 -3.95 -2.12
N ALA A 57 0.08 -5.16 -2.64
CA ALA A 57 1.20 -5.89 -3.20
C ALA A 57 1.73 -5.12 -4.40
N LYS A 58 3.05 -5.06 -4.57
CA LYS A 58 3.63 -4.62 -5.84
C LYS A 58 3.17 -5.63 -6.89
N HIS A 59 2.34 -5.19 -7.85
CA HIS A 59 1.82 -6.01 -8.94
C HIS A 59 2.90 -6.99 -9.45
N ILE A 60 2.65 -8.29 -9.30
CA ILE A 60 3.50 -9.39 -9.78
C ILE A 60 3.28 -9.58 -11.29
N PHE A 61 3.57 -8.57 -12.11
CA PHE A 61 3.70 -8.77 -13.56
C PHE A 61 5.08 -9.37 -13.86
N GLY A 62 5.25 -10.63 -13.49
CA GLY A 62 6.32 -11.50 -13.98
C GLY A 62 5.71 -12.63 -14.82
N PRO A 63 6.51 -13.35 -15.62
CA PRO A 63 6.03 -14.57 -16.28
C PRO A 63 5.40 -15.52 -15.24
N PRO A 64 4.58 -16.51 -15.64
CA PRO A 64 3.74 -17.33 -14.76
C PRO A 64 4.48 -18.23 -13.74
N GLY A 65 5.73 -17.93 -13.40
CA GLY A 65 6.54 -18.54 -12.34
C GLY A 65 6.79 -17.61 -11.15
N GLY A 66 5.80 -16.82 -10.74
CA GLY A 66 5.83 -16.16 -9.43
C GLY A 66 5.68 -17.19 -8.29
N PRO A 67 6.21 -16.93 -7.08
CA PRO A 67 6.08 -17.86 -5.96
C PRO A 67 4.60 -18.07 -5.63
N GLN A 68 4.14 -19.30 -5.80
CA GLN A 68 2.78 -19.70 -5.48
C GLN A 68 2.67 -19.84 -3.96
N LEU A 69 1.75 -19.08 -3.34
CA LEU A 69 1.41 -19.27 -1.93
C LEU A 69 0.84 -20.68 -1.76
N VAL A 70 1.65 -21.60 -1.25
CA VAL A 70 1.20 -22.94 -0.88
C VAL A 70 0.51 -22.82 0.47
N VAL A 71 -0.82 -22.72 0.46
CA VAL A 71 -1.61 -22.87 1.68
C VAL A 71 -1.52 -24.35 2.07
N LYS A 72 -0.72 -24.66 3.08
CA LYS A 72 -0.70 -26.01 3.67
C LYS A 72 -1.96 -26.15 4.52
N GLU A 73 -2.96 -26.85 4.01
CA GLU A 73 -4.15 -27.22 4.77
C GLU A 73 -3.71 -27.91 6.07
N ARG A 74 -4.11 -27.34 7.21
CA ARG A 74 -3.98 -28.01 8.51
C ARG A 74 -5.10 -29.03 8.61
N GLY A 75 -4.84 -30.24 8.15
CA GLY A 75 -5.65 -31.40 8.49
C GLY A 75 -5.34 -31.87 9.91
N ASN A 76 -6.36 -31.87 10.77
CA ASN A 76 -6.72 -32.99 11.64
C ASN A 76 -8.16 -32.82 12.14
#